data_AF-A0A2G9PCF0-F1
#
_entry.id   AF-A0A2G9PCF0-F1
#
_cell.length_a   1.000
_cell.length_b   1.000
_cell.length_c   1.000
_cell.angle_alpha   90.00
_cell.angle_beta   90.00
_cell.angle_gamma   90.00
#
_symmetry.space_group_name_H-M   'P 1'
#
loop_
_entity.id
_entity.type
_entity.pdbx_description
1 polymer ?
#
loop_
_entity_poly.entity_id
_entity_poly.type
_entity_poly.pdbx_seq_one_letter_code
_entity_poly.pdbx_strand_id
1 'polypeptide(L)'
;MTQTLSMRRPLLSAKLVHGAVIIEKTKDNKDTAELLVSKNHLGKMNKTRVTLSLIEALYLVEDEKLVVSDYTNRTLSVPAFMKRALRSDKRFVERYTVFRDLRNKGYFLIPALKYGADFAVYDKGSLPGHDHSRWLLFVAKEHSTFSWREWVAKNRVAHSVKKSIMIGIVDADEDVTYYESAWIRP
;
A
#
# COMPACT_ATOMS: atom_id res chain seq x y z
N MET A 1 34.26 -8.02 27.53
CA MET A 1 34.18 -8.41 26.10
C MET A 1 32.95 -7.76 25.51
N THR A 2 33.14 -6.63 24.84
CA THR A 2 32.11 -5.74 24.34
C THR A 2 31.61 -6.30 23.00
N GLN A 3 30.44 -6.95 22.98
CA GLN A 3 29.78 -7.26 21.71
C GLN A 3 29.00 -6.05 21.22
N THR A 4 29.49 -5.53 20.12
CA THR A 4 28.98 -4.43 19.33
C THR A 4 27.53 -4.69 18.94
N LEU A 5 26.60 -3.89 19.45
CA LEU A 5 25.26 -3.74 18.91
C LEU A 5 25.39 -3.30 17.45
N SER A 6 25.21 -4.26 16.53
CA SER A 6 25.03 -4.00 15.11
C SER A 6 23.77 -3.16 14.95
N MET A 7 23.94 -1.84 14.92
CA MET A 7 22.93 -0.94 14.36
C MET A 7 22.75 -1.36 12.90
N ARG A 8 21.72 -2.18 12.64
CA ARG A 8 21.22 -2.42 11.29
C ARG A 8 20.75 -1.06 10.77
N ARG A 9 21.62 -0.39 10.02
CA ARG A 9 21.27 0.88 9.40
C ARG A 9 20.09 0.61 8.46
N PRO A 10 19.03 1.44 8.50
CA PRO A 10 17.97 1.37 7.52
C PRO A 10 18.57 1.55 6.13
N LEU A 11 18.22 0.66 5.20
CA LEU A 11 18.81 0.61 3.86
C LEU A 11 18.55 1.88 3.05
N LEU A 12 17.46 2.60 3.35
CA LEU A 12 17.03 3.79 2.63
C LEU A 12 16.56 4.91 3.55
N SER A 13 16.86 6.15 3.16
CA SER A 13 16.36 7.37 3.80
C SER A 13 15.46 8.14 2.83
N ALA A 14 14.38 8.71 3.35
CA ALA A 14 13.40 9.46 2.57
C ALA A 14 12.90 10.69 3.30
N LYS A 15 12.25 11.59 2.53
CA LYS A 15 11.58 12.77 3.03
C LYS A 15 10.08 12.71 2.78
N LEU A 16 9.28 13.04 3.79
CA LEU A 16 7.85 13.25 3.66
C LEU A 16 7.58 14.63 3.07
N VAL A 17 7.02 14.67 1.86
CA VAL A 17 6.75 15.89 1.08
C VAL A 17 5.34 15.82 0.51
N HIS A 18 4.46 16.76 0.91
CA HIS A 18 3.11 16.93 0.34
C HIS A 18 2.28 15.64 0.20
N GLY A 19 2.26 14.80 1.24
CA GLY A 19 1.48 13.55 1.24
C GLY A 19 2.10 12.39 0.46
N ALA A 20 3.36 12.51 0.05
CA ALA A 20 4.15 11.43 -0.52
C ALA A 20 5.51 11.31 0.18
N VAL A 21 6.14 10.15 0.08
CA VAL A 21 7.49 9.91 0.62
C VAL A 21 8.46 9.77 -0.53
N ILE A 22 9.51 10.59 -0.52
CA ILE A 22 10.46 10.69 -1.63
C ILE A 22 11.81 10.16 -1.18
N ILE A 23 12.31 9.15 -1.91
CA ILE A 23 13.68 8.66 -1.82
C ILE A 23 14.46 9.29 -2.97
N GLU A 24 15.45 10.12 -2.66
CA GLU A 24 16.41 10.61 -3.66
C GLU A 24 17.44 9.51 -3.96
N LYS A 25 17.70 9.26 -5.24
CA LYS A 25 18.68 8.27 -5.68
C LYS A 25 20.08 8.87 -5.61
N THR A 26 20.92 8.25 -4.80
CA THR A 26 22.36 8.53 -4.68
C THR A 26 23.15 7.38 -5.27
N LYS A 27 24.46 7.55 -5.45
CA LYS A 27 25.33 6.46 -5.95
C LYS A 27 25.27 5.22 -5.05
N ASP A 28 25.09 5.41 -3.75
CA ASP A 28 25.15 4.33 -2.75
C ASP A 28 23.81 3.58 -2.58
N ASN A 29 22.68 4.20 -2.92
CA ASN A 29 21.36 3.62 -2.68
C ASN A 29 20.56 3.30 -3.96
N LYS A 30 21.11 3.63 -5.13
CA LYS A 30 20.43 3.52 -6.42
C LYS A 30 19.88 2.12 -6.66
N ASP A 31 20.72 1.09 -6.50
CA ASP A 31 20.33 -0.28 -6.77
C ASP A 31 19.21 -0.75 -5.85
N THR A 32 19.29 -0.41 -4.56
CA THR A 32 18.25 -0.72 -3.58
C THR A 32 16.93 0.00 -3.88
N ALA A 33 17.00 1.28 -4.25
CA ALA A 33 15.83 2.05 -4.65
C ALA A 33 15.20 1.51 -5.95
N GLU A 34 16.02 1.03 -6.89
CA GLU A 34 15.55 0.40 -8.12
C GLU A 34 14.95 -0.98 -7.89
N LEU A 35 15.49 -1.73 -6.92
CA LEU A 35 14.97 -3.03 -6.48
C LEU A 35 13.57 -2.93 -5.87
N LEU A 36 13.32 -1.87 -5.08
CA LEU A 36 12.00 -1.62 -4.48
C LEU A 36 10.90 -1.54 -5.55
N VAL A 37 11.18 -0.86 -6.66
CA VAL A 37 10.19 -0.68 -7.72
C VAL A 37 10.13 -1.92 -8.63
N SER A 38 11.28 -2.46 -9.03
CA SER A 38 11.34 -3.55 -10.01
C SER A 38 10.92 -4.91 -9.47
N LYS A 39 11.31 -5.25 -8.23
CA LYS A 39 10.98 -6.55 -7.61
C LYS A 39 9.79 -6.48 -6.67
N ASN A 40 9.74 -5.46 -5.82
CA ASN A 40 8.70 -5.39 -4.80
C ASN A 40 7.44 -4.66 -5.31
N HIS A 41 7.52 -4.02 -6.47
CA HIS A 41 6.46 -3.19 -7.05
C HIS A 41 5.94 -2.15 -6.04
N LEU A 42 6.87 -1.51 -5.31
CA LEU A 42 6.59 -0.45 -4.36
C LEU A 42 7.08 0.88 -4.91
N GLY A 43 6.16 1.85 -5.00
CA GLY A 43 6.46 3.20 -5.46
C GLY A 43 6.56 3.35 -6.97
N LYS A 44 6.81 4.60 -7.38
CA LYS A 44 6.98 5.01 -8.77
C LYS A 44 8.37 5.57 -8.98
N MET A 45 9.08 5.01 -9.95
CA MET A 45 10.43 5.44 -10.29
C MET A 45 10.43 6.62 -11.25
N ASN A 46 11.27 7.61 -10.94
CA ASN A 46 11.71 8.65 -11.87
C ASN A 46 13.23 8.54 -12.10
N LYS A 47 13.78 9.38 -12.99
CA LYS A 47 15.22 9.39 -13.29
C LYS A 47 16.09 9.58 -12.05
N THR A 48 15.70 10.45 -11.12
CA THR A 48 16.50 10.84 -9.95
C THR A 48 15.93 10.40 -8.61
N ARG A 49 14.67 9.96 -8.55
CA ARG A 49 13.98 9.68 -7.29
C ARG A 49 12.96 8.56 -7.40
N VAL A 50 12.62 7.95 -6.27
CA VAL A 50 11.50 7.03 -6.12
C VAL A 50 10.45 7.69 -5.21
N THR A 51 9.21 7.75 -5.69
CA THR A 51 8.08 8.29 -4.93
C THR A 51 7.22 7.15 -4.41
N LEU A 52 7.07 7.07 -3.09
CA LEU A 52 6.21 6.12 -2.40
C LEU A 52 4.91 6.82 -1.96
N SER A 53 3.81 6.10 -2.02
CA SER A 53 2.60 6.47 -1.27
C SER A 53 2.83 6.33 0.23
N LEU A 54 1.98 6.96 1.04
CA LEU A 54 2.08 6.88 2.50
C LEU A 54 1.89 5.43 3.01
N ILE A 55 1.05 4.65 2.35
CA ILE A 55 0.78 3.25 2.67
C ILE A 55 2.03 2.39 2.42
N GLU A 56 2.63 2.53 1.25
CA GLU A 56 3.86 1.81 0.90
C GLU A 56 5.03 2.22 1.79
N ALA A 57 5.14 3.51 2.11
CA ALA A 57 6.18 4.01 2.98
C ALA A 57 6.04 3.48 4.40
N LEU A 58 4.83 3.49 4.97
CA LEU A 58 4.62 2.93 6.31
C LEU A 58 4.96 1.44 6.37
N TYR A 59 4.58 0.68 5.33
CA TYR A 59 4.96 -0.74 5.21
C TYR A 59 6.48 -0.94 5.26
N LEU A 60 7.26 -0.10 4.57
CA LEU A 60 8.72 -0.18 4.59
C LEU A 60 9.34 0.35 5.90
N VAL A 61 8.68 1.29 6.59
CA VAL A 61 9.13 1.80 7.88
C VAL A 61 8.94 0.75 8.97
N GLU A 62 7.79 0.05 9.00
CA GLU A 62 7.54 -1.04 9.96
C GLU A 62 8.51 -2.21 9.76
N ASP A 63 8.91 -2.48 8.52
CA ASP A 63 9.90 -3.52 8.18
C ASP A 63 11.36 -3.03 8.30
N GLU A 64 11.60 -1.87 8.92
CA GLU A 64 12.92 -1.25 9.15
C GLU A 64 13.77 -1.00 7.87
N LYS A 65 13.15 -1.07 6.69
CA LYS A 65 13.81 -0.86 5.39
C LYS A 65 13.90 0.61 4.99
N LEU A 66 13.10 1.47 5.62
CA LEU A 66 13.01 2.89 5.30
C LEU A 66 12.99 3.75 6.55
N VAL A 67 13.81 4.81 6.57
CA VAL A 67 13.67 5.91 7.51
C VAL A 67 13.09 7.12 6.80
N VAL A 68 12.02 7.67 7.38
CA VAL A 68 11.37 8.87 6.87
C VAL A 68 11.66 10.04 7.79
N SER A 69 12.10 11.15 7.20
CA SER A 69 12.28 12.44 7.87
C SER A 69 11.27 13.46 7.36
N ASP A 70 10.98 14.47 8.18
CA ASP A 70 10.18 15.63 7.74
C ASP A 70 11.04 16.72 7.06
N TYR A 71 10.42 17.85 6.74
CA TYR A 71 11.09 18.99 6.11
C TYR A 71 12.18 19.63 6.99
N THR A 72 12.14 19.39 8.31
CA THR A 72 13.17 19.85 9.27
C THR A 72 14.32 18.86 9.44
N ASN A 73 14.34 17.78 8.64
CA ASN A 73 15.25 16.64 8.77
C ASN A 73 15.10 15.86 10.09
N ARG A 74 13.97 16.01 10.79
CA ARG A 74 13.67 15.20 11.97
C ARG A 74 13.12 13.84 11.53
N THR A 75 13.74 12.76 11.98
CA THR A 75 13.23 11.40 11.78
C THR A 75 11.87 11.24 12.44
N LEU A 76 10.91 10.71 11.70
CA LEU A 76 9.56 10.44 12.17
C LEU A 76 9.51 9.03 12.76
N SER A 77 9.01 8.90 13.99
CA SER A 77 8.60 7.60 14.53
C SER A 77 7.33 7.10 13.82
N VAL A 78 7.06 5.80 13.89
CA VAL A 78 5.83 5.20 13.32
C VAL A 78 4.56 5.94 13.79
N PRO A 79 4.35 6.22 15.10
CA PRO A 79 3.18 7.00 15.54
C PRO A 79 3.12 8.41 14.96
N ALA A 80 4.26 9.08 14.84
CA ALA A 80 4.33 10.42 14.25
C ALA A 80 4.00 10.38 12.75
N PHE A 81 4.50 9.37 12.02
CA PHE A 81 4.19 9.16 10.61
C PHE A 81 2.70 8.86 10.41
N MET A 82 2.13 7.92 11.16
CA MET A 82 0.71 7.58 11.10
C MET A 82 -0.18 8.81 11.36
N LYS A 83 0.15 9.62 12.36
CA LYS A 83 -0.58 10.86 12.65
C LYS A 83 -0.54 11.84 11.47
N ARG A 84 0.55 11.91 10.71
CA ARG A 84 0.64 12.73 9.48
C ARG A 84 -0.19 12.12 8.37
N ALA A 85 -0.13 10.81 8.18
CA ALA A 85 -0.89 10.13 7.14
C ALA A 85 -2.41 10.23 7.35
N LEU A 86 -2.88 10.06 8.59
CA LEU A 86 -4.29 10.23 8.97
C LEU A 86 -4.85 11.63 8.70
N ARG A 87 -4.00 12.67 8.74
CA ARG A 87 -4.42 14.04 8.37
C ARG A 87 -4.67 14.18 6.88
N SER A 88 -3.91 13.47 6.06
CA SER A 88 -4.08 13.47 4.60
C SER A 88 -5.19 12.54 4.15
N ASP A 89 -5.45 11.47 4.91
CA ASP A 89 -6.39 10.43 4.55
C ASP A 89 -7.08 9.84 5.79
N LYS A 90 -8.38 10.12 5.93
CA LYS A 90 -9.19 9.61 7.04
C LYS A 90 -9.41 8.09 7.00
N ARG A 91 -9.25 7.46 5.84
CA ARG A 91 -9.37 6.00 5.63
C ARG A 91 -7.99 5.31 5.59
N PHE A 92 -6.96 5.99 6.10
CA PHE A 92 -5.58 5.52 5.97
C PHE A 92 -5.35 4.23 6.74
N VAL A 93 -5.84 4.15 7.98
CA VAL A 93 -5.62 3.00 8.86
C VAL A 93 -6.18 1.74 8.23
N GLU A 94 -7.43 1.76 7.78
CA GLU A 94 -8.09 0.58 7.24
C GLU A 94 -7.41 0.13 5.94
N ARG A 95 -7.07 1.09 5.07
CA ARG A 95 -6.36 0.80 3.83
C ARG A 95 -4.97 0.24 4.09
N TYR A 96 -4.28 0.75 5.11
CA TYR A 96 -2.97 0.26 5.50
C TYR A 96 -3.06 -1.16 6.09
N THR A 97 -4.02 -1.43 6.98
CA THR A 97 -4.24 -2.75 7.57
C THR A 97 -4.45 -3.80 6.48
N VAL A 98 -5.35 -3.52 5.52
CA VAL A 98 -5.59 -4.40 4.37
C VAL A 98 -4.36 -4.56 3.48
N PHE A 99 -3.64 -3.47 3.21
CA PHE A 99 -2.43 -3.51 2.39
C PHE A 99 -1.34 -4.37 3.05
N ARG A 100 -1.09 -4.16 4.35
CA ARG A 100 -0.12 -4.92 5.15
C ARG A 100 -0.47 -6.41 5.16
N ASP A 101 -1.73 -6.75 5.44
CA ASP A 101 -2.19 -8.14 5.48
C ASP A 101 -1.96 -8.86 4.14
N LEU A 102 -2.45 -8.28 3.03
CA LEU A 102 -2.31 -8.91 1.71
C LEU A 102 -0.86 -8.93 1.23
N ARG A 103 -0.06 -7.89 1.52
CA ARG A 103 1.38 -7.89 1.22
C ARG A 103 2.11 -9.02 1.97
N ASN A 104 1.83 -9.18 3.25
CA ASN A 104 2.43 -10.24 4.08
C ASN A 104 2.01 -11.64 3.59
N LYS A 105 0.79 -11.77 3.05
CA LYS A 105 0.30 -13.02 2.43
C LYS A 105 0.88 -13.29 1.03
N GLY A 106 1.67 -12.37 0.46
CA GLY A 106 2.35 -12.52 -0.83
C GLY A 106 1.57 -12.02 -2.04
N TYR A 107 0.51 -11.23 -1.84
CA TYR A 107 -0.21 -10.57 -2.94
C TYR A 107 0.44 -9.24 -3.31
N PHE A 108 0.31 -8.83 -4.58
CA PHE A 108 0.69 -7.49 -5.01
C PHE A 108 -0.54 -6.59 -5.12
N LEU A 109 -0.43 -5.36 -4.59
CA LEU A 109 -1.49 -4.37 -4.60
C LEU A 109 -1.00 -3.11 -5.29
N ILE A 110 -1.79 -2.61 -6.24
CA ILE A 110 -1.57 -1.32 -6.90
C ILE A 110 -2.76 -0.41 -6.62
N PRO A 111 -2.57 0.90 -6.39
CA PRO A 111 -3.69 1.84 -6.30
C PRO A 111 -4.63 1.74 -7.51
N ALA A 112 -5.94 1.59 -7.24
CA ALA A 112 -6.96 1.39 -8.28
C ALA A 112 -7.94 2.56 -8.41
N LEU A 113 -7.48 3.78 -8.09
CA LEU A 113 -8.31 4.99 -8.12
C LEU A 113 -9.02 5.21 -9.47
N LYS A 114 -8.38 4.83 -10.59
CA LYS A 114 -8.99 4.87 -11.94
C LYS A 114 -10.26 4.01 -12.11
N TYR A 115 -10.48 3.07 -11.20
CA TYR A 115 -11.65 2.19 -11.18
C TYR A 115 -12.56 2.46 -9.97
N GLY A 116 -12.31 3.54 -9.23
CA GLY A 116 -13.02 3.86 -7.99
C GLY A 116 -12.78 2.86 -6.85
N ALA A 117 -11.86 1.92 -7.01
CA ALA A 117 -11.46 0.94 -6.00
C ALA A 117 -10.22 1.42 -5.24
N ASP A 118 -10.01 0.88 -4.03
CA ASP A 118 -8.83 1.22 -3.23
C ASP A 118 -7.57 0.57 -3.83
N PHE A 119 -7.65 -0.72 -4.16
CA PHE A 119 -6.53 -1.47 -4.75
C PHE A 119 -6.95 -2.40 -5.88
N ALA A 120 -6.02 -2.66 -6.81
CA ALA A 120 -6.08 -3.75 -7.75
C ALA A 120 -5.14 -4.84 -7.23
N VAL A 121 -5.69 -6.02 -6.95
CA VAL A 121 -4.96 -7.11 -6.30
C VAL A 121 -4.60 -8.17 -7.32
N TYR A 122 -3.32 -8.47 -7.40
CA TYR A 122 -2.75 -9.53 -8.21
C TYR A 122 -2.64 -10.78 -7.35
N ASP A 123 -2.99 -11.92 -7.94
CA ASP A 123 -2.89 -13.21 -7.26
C ASP A 123 -1.44 -13.58 -6.94
N LYS A 124 -1.24 -14.59 -6.09
CA LYS A 124 0.11 -15.04 -5.74
C LYS A 124 0.82 -15.57 -6.98
N GLY A 125 2.04 -15.10 -7.20
CA GLY A 125 2.83 -15.44 -8.39
C GLY A 125 2.49 -14.61 -9.63
N SER A 126 1.41 -13.81 -9.62
CA SER A 126 1.11 -12.86 -10.68
C SER A 126 1.76 -11.51 -10.41
N LEU A 127 2.37 -10.91 -11.44
CA LEU A 127 3.14 -9.67 -11.29
C LEU A 127 2.51 -8.49 -12.06
N PRO A 128 2.49 -7.29 -11.46
CA PRO A 128 2.24 -6.05 -12.18
C PRO A 128 3.09 -5.90 -13.45
N GLY A 129 2.43 -5.71 -14.59
CA GLY A 129 3.09 -5.49 -15.89
C GLY A 129 3.29 -6.76 -16.73
N HIS A 130 3.21 -7.94 -16.12
CA HIS A 130 3.21 -9.22 -16.82
C HIS A 130 1.81 -9.84 -16.90
N ASP A 131 1.08 -9.80 -15.77
CA ASP A 131 -0.26 -10.36 -15.66
C ASP A 131 -1.33 -9.30 -15.46
N HIS A 132 -2.59 -9.73 -15.41
CA HIS A 132 -3.72 -8.89 -15.04
C HIS A 132 -4.08 -9.10 -13.57
N SER A 133 -4.42 -8.02 -12.86
CA SER A 133 -4.97 -8.15 -11.51
C SER A 133 -6.27 -8.96 -11.52
N ARG A 134 -6.47 -9.81 -10.52
CA ARG A 134 -7.67 -10.66 -10.40
C ARG A 134 -8.84 -9.92 -9.77
N TRP A 135 -8.57 -9.09 -8.76
CA TRP A 135 -9.60 -8.36 -8.02
C TRP A 135 -9.45 -6.84 -8.10
N LEU A 136 -10.59 -6.16 -8.04
CA LEU A 136 -10.69 -4.79 -7.55
C LEU A 136 -11.17 -4.82 -6.09
N LEU A 137 -10.32 -4.35 -5.19
CA LEU A 137 -10.52 -4.38 -3.76
C LEU A 137 -11.06 -3.05 -3.24
N PHE A 138 -12.15 -3.13 -2.49
CA PHE A 138 -12.72 -2.03 -1.71
C PHE A 138 -12.53 -2.32 -0.22
N VAL A 139 -12.02 -1.35 0.52
CA VAL A 139 -11.79 -1.48 1.96
C VAL A 139 -12.97 -0.89 2.72
N ALA A 140 -13.49 -1.58 3.72
CA ALA A 140 -14.54 -1.06 4.60
C ALA A 140 -14.18 -1.31 6.06
N LYS A 141 -14.66 -0.45 6.96
CA LYS A 141 -14.74 -0.82 8.39
C LYS A 141 -15.97 -1.70 8.57
N GLU A 142 -15.95 -2.59 9.55
CA GLU A 142 -17.08 -3.44 9.93
C GLU A 142 -18.41 -2.68 10.06
N HIS A 143 -18.39 -1.52 10.73
CA HIS A 143 -19.60 -0.71 10.92
C HIS A 143 -19.95 0.22 9.75
N SER A 144 -19.27 0.09 8.60
CA SER A 144 -19.55 0.90 7.42
C SER A 144 -20.79 0.37 6.70
N THR A 145 -21.73 1.26 6.40
CA THR A 145 -22.89 0.93 5.57
C THR A 145 -22.67 1.37 4.13
N PHE A 146 -23.23 0.64 3.18
CA PHE A 146 -23.33 1.06 1.78
C PHE A 146 -24.71 0.70 1.23
N SER A 147 -25.16 1.44 0.23
CA SER A 147 -26.44 1.14 -0.43
C SER A 147 -26.26 0.03 -1.48
N TRP A 148 -27.34 -0.69 -1.79
CA TRP A 148 -27.36 -1.64 -2.91
C TRP A 148 -26.97 -0.99 -4.24
N ARG A 149 -27.35 0.29 -4.45
CA ARG A 149 -26.97 1.03 -5.66
C ARG A 149 -25.45 1.23 -5.77
N GLU A 150 -24.80 1.60 -4.67
CA GLU A 150 -23.34 1.71 -4.61
C GLU A 150 -22.67 0.35 -4.88
N TRP A 151 -23.19 -0.72 -4.29
CA TRP A 151 -22.65 -2.06 -4.49
C TRP A 151 -22.75 -2.53 -5.95
N VAL A 152 -23.93 -2.34 -6.57
CA VAL A 152 -24.15 -2.66 -7.99
C VAL A 152 -23.26 -1.81 -8.89
N ALA A 153 -23.08 -0.52 -8.59
CA ALA A 153 -22.18 0.34 -9.35
C ALA A 153 -20.72 -0.15 -9.29
N LYS A 154 -20.22 -0.52 -8.10
CA LYS A 154 -18.88 -1.09 -7.94
C LYS A 154 -18.72 -2.40 -8.71
N ASN A 155 -19.70 -3.30 -8.62
CA ASN A 155 -19.71 -4.56 -9.38
C ASN A 155 -19.68 -4.33 -10.89
N ARG A 156 -20.47 -3.37 -11.39
CA ARG A 156 -20.49 -3.02 -12.82
C ARG A 156 -19.12 -2.56 -13.31
N VAL A 157 -18.41 -1.74 -12.53
CA VAL A 157 -17.06 -1.28 -12.88
C VAL A 157 -16.06 -2.43 -12.88
N ALA A 158 -16.09 -3.31 -11.88
CA ALA A 158 -15.21 -4.49 -11.85
C ALA A 158 -15.45 -5.41 -13.06
N HIS A 159 -16.72 -5.68 -13.36
CA HIS A 159 -17.11 -6.51 -14.49
C HIS A 159 -16.70 -5.91 -15.85
N SER A 160 -16.78 -4.57 -16.02
CA SER A 160 -16.39 -3.94 -17.30
C SER A 160 -14.90 -4.06 -17.61
N VAL A 161 -14.06 -4.22 -16.58
CA VAL A 161 -12.62 -4.45 -16.72
C VAL A 161 -12.21 -5.92 -16.52
N LYS A 162 -13.20 -6.84 -16.57
CA LYS A 162 -13.02 -8.29 -16.42
C LYS A 162 -12.28 -8.67 -15.13
N LYS A 163 -12.66 -8.06 -14.00
CA LYS A 163 -12.11 -8.35 -12.67
C LYS A 163 -13.25 -8.70 -11.71
N SER A 164 -12.97 -9.58 -10.77
CA SER A 164 -13.87 -9.80 -9.65
C SER A 164 -13.84 -8.61 -8.69
N ILE A 165 -14.95 -8.34 -8.02
CA ILE A 165 -14.95 -7.40 -6.90
C ILE A 165 -14.57 -8.16 -5.63
N MET A 166 -13.74 -7.54 -4.80
CA MET A 166 -13.41 -8.03 -3.47
C MET A 166 -13.66 -6.91 -2.47
N ILE A 167 -14.21 -7.24 -1.30
CA ILE A 167 -14.31 -6.33 -0.16
C ILE A 167 -13.45 -6.85 0.97
N GLY A 168 -12.58 -5.99 1.52
CA GLY A 168 -11.81 -6.26 2.73
C GLY A 168 -12.42 -5.48 3.88
N ILE A 169 -12.98 -6.19 4.85
CA ILE A 169 -13.64 -5.62 6.02
C ILE A 169 -12.65 -5.68 7.18
N VAL A 170 -12.33 -4.50 7.73
CA VAL A 170 -11.46 -4.35 8.90
C VAL A 170 -12.34 -4.17 10.15
N ASP A 171 -12.14 -5.00 11.15
CA ASP A 171 -12.83 -4.90 12.44
C ASP A 171 -12.08 -3.99 13.44
N ALA A 172 -12.58 -3.95 14.67
CA ALA A 172 -12.01 -3.11 15.73
C ALA A 172 -10.64 -3.59 16.23
N ASP A 173 -10.32 -4.88 16.03
CA ASP A 173 -9.07 -5.50 16.46
C ASP A 173 -8.00 -5.51 15.34
N GLU A 174 -8.27 -4.80 14.23
CA GLU A 174 -7.45 -4.73 13.02
C GLU A 174 -7.33 -6.06 12.25
N ASP A 175 -8.22 -7.01 12.50
CA ASP A 175 -8.34 -8.22 11.70
C ASP A 175 -9.11 -7.93 10.41
N VAL A 176 -8.75 -8.66 9.34
CA VAL A 176 -9.32 -8.44 8.01
C VAL A 176 -10.01 -9.68 7.47
N THR A 177 -11.30 -9.53 7.17
CA THR A 177 -12.10 -10.55 6.47
C THR A 177 -12.34 -10.14 5.02
N TYR A 178 -12.14 -11.07 4.08
CA TYR A 178 -12.30 -10.83 2.66
C TYR A 178 -13.50 -11.56 2.09
N TYR A 179 -14.33 -10.86 1.31
CA TYR A 179 -15.43 -11.45 0.55
C TYR A 179 -15.28 -11.12 -0.93
N GLU A 180 -15.46 -12.12 -1.79
CA GLU A 180 -15.58 -11.96 -3.23
C GLU A 180 -17.06 -12.01 -3.62
N SER A 181 -17.47 -11.17 -4.56
CA SER A 181 -18.81 -11.20 -5.15
C SER A 181 -18.72 -11.40 -6.65
N ALA A 182 -19.56 -12.30 -7.16
CA ALA A 182 -19.67 -12.60 -8.57
C ALA A 182 -21.06 -12.22 -9.09
N TRP A 183 -21.12 -11.68 -10.31
CA TRP A 183 -22.38 -11.46 -10.99
C TRP A 183 -22.86 -12.78 -11.60
N ILE A 184 -23.93 -13.34 -11.05
CA ILE A 184 -24.52 -14.59 -11.53
C ILE A 184 -25.61 -14.26 -12.54
N ARG A 185 -25.62 -14.97 -13.67
CA ARG A 185 -26.76 -15.03 -14.60
C ARG A 185 -27.43 -16.40 -14.37
N PRO A 186 -28.57 -16.44 -13.66
CA PRO A 186 -29.30 -17.67 -13.39
C PRO A 186 -29.75 -18.40 -14.66
#